data_AF-A0A2U2CMG5-F1
#
_entry.id   AF-A0A2U2CMG5-F1
#
_cell.length_a   1.000
_cell.length_b   1.000
_cell.length_c   1.000
_cell.angle_alpha   90.00
_cell.angle_beta   90.00
_cell.angle_gamma   90.00
#
_symmetry.space_group_name_H-M   'P 1'
#
loop_
_entity.id
_entity.type
_entity.pdbx_description
1 polymer ?
#
loop_
_entity_poly.entity_id
_entity_poly.type
_entity_poly.pdbx_seq_one_letter_code
_entity_poly.pdbx_strand_id
1 'polypeptide(L)'
;MPADSTELAALLGSRICHDLISPLGAIGNGLELLELGGVPQSPEMSLIAQSVSHANARIRFFRIAFGMAVPDATLARNDLARIIDESFGGSRIGVIWEPRENLPRMDVKLAFLALMCLEGAMPYGGEIRAMRGPAGWRVVARAEKFRIRMQLWQALTDPHAEVPLTPADVHFGLLRELGSAHRPALAAEITEGAIEVRF
;
A
#
# COMPACT_ATOMS: atom_id res chain seq x y z
N MET A 1 7.32 17.72 -23.47
CA MET A 1 6.20 16.77 -23.57
C MET A 1 5.28 17.03 -22.39
N PRO A 2 3.95 17.02 -22.52
CA PRO A 2 3.07 17.06 -21.36
C PRO A 2 3.43 15.89 -20.43
N ALA A 3 3.44 16.13 -19.12
CA ALA A 3 3.65 15.05 -18.15
C ALA A 3 2.66 13.93 -18.46
N ASP A 4 3.14 12.69 -18.47
CA ASP A 4 2.27 11.53 -18.56
C ASP A 4 1.23 11.61 -17.43
N SER A 5 -0.03 11.25 -17.70
CA SER A 5 -1.12 11.47 -16.73
C SER A 5 -0.84 10.78 -15.38
N THR A 6 -0.10 9.67 -15.42
CA THR A 6 0.37 8.95 -14.23
C THR A 6 1.54 9.61 -13.52
N GLU A 7 2.43 10.28 -14.25
CA GLU A 7 3.48 11.09 -13.65
C GLU A 7 2.86 12.28 -12.89
N LEU A 8 1.85 12.93 -13.48
CA LEU A 8 1.11 14.00 -12.81
C LEU A 8 0.38 13.48 -11.56
N ALA A 9 -0.27 12.32 -11.65
CA ALA A 9 -0.91 11.68 -10.50
C ALA A 9 0.10 11.36 -9.38
N ALA A 10 1.30 10.92 -9.74
CA ALA A 10 2.36 10.60 -8.78
C ALA A 10 2.97 11.85 -8.13
N LEU A 11 3.09 12.96 -8.87
CA LEU A 11 3.45 14.28 -8.31
C LEU A 11 2.39 14.76 -7.32
N LEU A 12 1.11 14.65 -7.67
CA LEU A 12 -0.01 14.99 -6.78
C LEU A 12 0.02 14.16 -5.49
N GLY A 13 0.17 12.83 -5.61
CA GLY A 13 0.28 11.93 -4.47
C GLY A 13 1.46 12.29 -3.56
N SER A 14 2.61 12.63 -4.15
CA SER A 14 3.79 13.08 -3.41
C SER A 14 3.53 14.39 -2.66
N ARG A 15 2.87 15.36 -3.29
CA ARG A 15 2.56 16.67 -2.70
C ARG A 15 1.59 16.55 -1.53
N ILE A 16 0.49 15.81 -1.71
CA ILE A 16 -0.51 15.61 -0.66
C ILE A 16 0.14 14.90 0.54
N CYS A 17 0.90 13.82 0.31
CA CYS A 17 1.56 13.11 1.39
C CYS A 17 2.59 13.99 2.11
N HIS A 18 3.38 14.79 1.38
CA HIS A 18 4.34 15.72 1.97
C HIS A 18 3.65 16.71 2.94
N ASP A 19 2.55 17.31 2.51
CA ASP A 19 1.85 18.33 3.29
C ASP A 19 1.14 17.73 4.52
N LEU A 20 0.75 16.45 4.47
CA LEU A 20 0.10 15.76 5.59
C LEU A 20 1.08 15.15 6.61
N ILE A 21 2.32 14.83 6.22
CA ILE A 21 3.31 14.22 7.13
C ILE A 21 3.67 15.18 8.27
N SER A 22 3.91 16.45 7.97
CA SER A 22 4.35 17.44 8.97
C SER A 22 3.33 17.67 10.11
N PRO A 23 2.05 18.01 9.83
CA PRO A 23 1.08 18.23 10.91
C PRO A 23 0.79 16.97 11.72
N LEU A 24 0.76 15.78 11.10
CA LEU A 24 0.57 14.52 11.82
C LEU A 24 1.79 14.17 12.70
N GLY A 25 3.00 14.48 12.24
CA GLY A 25 4.22 14.35 13.04
C GLY A 25 4.23 15.32 14.22
N ALA A 26 3.81 16.57 14.02
CA ALA A 26 3.72 17.56 15.09
C ALA A 26 2.73 17.15 16.20
N ILE A 27 1.59 16.56 15.84
CA ILE A 27 0.64 16.04 16.83
C ILE A 27 1.26 14.87 17.62
N GLY A 28 1.92 13.94 16.94
CA GLY A 28 2.63 12.83 17.59
C GLY A 28 3.68 13.29 18.58
N ASN A 29 4.56 14.21 18.16
CA ASN A 29 5.57 14.81 19.02
C ASN A 29 4.95 15.55 20.21
N GLY A 30 3.84 16.25 20.00
CA GLY A 30 3.10 16.92 21.08
C GLY A 30 2.61 15.95 22.15
N LEU A 31 2.09 14.78 21.74
CA LEU A 31 1.67 13.73 22.67
C LEU A 31 2.85 13.13 23.43
N GLU A 32 3.96 12.84 22.75
CA GLU A 32 5.19 12.37 23.39
C GLU A 32 5.71 13.38 24.44
N LEU A 33 5.65 14.68 24.14
CA LEU A 33 6.06 15.73 25.08
C LEU A 33 5.14 15.83 26.30
N LEU A 34 3.82 15.62 26.14
CA LEU A 34 2.89 15.58 27.27
C LEU A 34 3.19 14.39 28.20
N GLU A 35 3.50 13.22 27.64
CA GLU A 35 3.92 12.05 28.40
C GLU A 35 5.22 12.30 29.17
N LEU A 36 6.24 12.87 28.51
CA LEU A 36 7.51 13.23 29.15
C LEU A 36 7.33 14.31 30.22
N GLY A 37 6.33 15.18 30.07
CA GLY A 37 5.94 16.21 31.05
C GLY A 37 5.20 15.65 32.27
N GLY A 38 4.96 14.35 32.34
CA GLY A 38 4.27 13.70 33.46
C GLY A 38 2.74 13.90 33.44
N VAL A 39 2.17 14.30 32.30
CA VAL A 39 0.72 14.33 32.13
C VAL A 39 0.22 12.88 32.12
N PRO A 40 -0.71 12.50 33.02
CA PRO A 40 -1.23 11.13 33.06
C PRO A 40 -1.88 10.76 31.72
N GLN A 41 -1.54 9.59 31.19
CA GLN A 41 -2.23 9.05 30.01
C GLN A 41 -3.70 8.76 30.35
N SER A 42 -4.61 9.50 29.72
CA SER A 42 -6.05 9.21 29.76
C SER A 42 -6.46 8.29 28.60
N PRO A 43 -7.60 7.59 28.71
CA PRO A 43 -8.12 6.78 27.60
C PRO A 43 -8.31 7.57 26.30
N GLU A 44 -8.73 8.83 26.39
CA GLU A 44 -8.87 9.73 25.24
C GLU A 44 -7.51 10.07 24.63
N MET A 45 -6.48 10.29 25.46
CA MET A 45 -5.12 10.54 24.99
C MET A 45 -4.53 9.33 24.27
N SER A 46 -4.75 8.12 24.82
CA SER A 46 -4.34 6.88 24.16
C SER A 46 -5.08 6.68 22.82
N LEU A 47 -6.37 7.01 22.74
CA LEU A 47 -7.14 6.94 21.49
C LEU A 47 -6.61 7.92 20.43
N ILE A 48 -6.26 9.14 20.83
CA ILE A 48 -5.66 10.14 19.93
C ILE A 48 -4.29 9.65 19.46
N ALA A 49 -3.44 9.16 20.37
CA ALA A 49 -2.12 8.63 20.04
C ALA A 49 -2.20 7.47 19.03
N GLN A 50 -3.12 6.52 19.25
CA GLN A 50 -3.36 5.41 18.32
C GLN A 50 -3.85 5.91 16.95
N SER A 51 -4.78 6.87 16.93
CA SER A 51 -5.32 7.44 15.69
C SER A 51 -4.24 8.18 14.89
N VAL A 52 -3.39 8.95 15.54
CA VAL A 52 -2.27 9.69 14.93
C VAL A 52 -1.20 8.75 14.43
N SER A 53 -0.87 7.70 15.20
CA SER A 53 0.07 6.66 14.78
C SER A 53 -0.41 5.94 13.51
N HIS A 54 -1.66 5.48 13.51
CA HIS A 54 -2.29 4.82 12.37
C HIS A 54 -2.37 5.76 11.14
N ALA A 55 -2.77 7.02 11.33
CA ALA A 55 -2.80 8.01 10.24
C ALA A 55 -1.40 8.26 9.65
N ASN A 56 -0.38 8.42 10.49
CA ASN A 56 1.00 8.57 10.05
C ASN A 56 1.48 7.37 9.24
N ALA A 57 1.21 6.15 9.71
CA ALA A 57 1.56 4.93 9.01
C ALA A 57 0.87 4.85 7.64
N ARG A 58 -0.43 5.17 7.58
CA ARG A 58 -1.20 5.14 6.34
C ARG A 58 -0.72 6.18 5.33
N ILE A 59 -0.34 7.37 5.77
CA ILE A 59 0.27 8.40 4.90
C ILE A 59 1.64 7.95 4.39
N ARG A 60 2.48 7.32 5.22
CA ARG A 60 3.75 6.73 4.77
C ARG A 60 3.52 5.63 3.72
N PHE A 61 2.53 4.77 3.93
CA PHE A 61 2.12 3.75 2.98
C PHE A 61 1.68 4.38 1.64
N PHE A 62 0.78 5.35 1.66
CA PHE A 62 0.32 6.06 0.45
C PHE A 62 1.43 6.82 -0.27
N ARG A 63 2.40 7.38 0.46
CA ARG A 63 3.58 8.03 -0.15
C ARG A 63 4.43 7.05 -0.95
N ILE A 64 4.43 5.77 -0.60
CA ILE A 64 5.11 4.73 -1.37
C ILE A 64 4.23 4.29 -2.55
N ALA A 65 2.95 3.97 -2.29
CA ALA A 65 2.03 3.44 -3.31
C ALA A 65 1.67 4.45 -4.41
N PHE A 66 1.47 5.71 -4.05
CA PHE A 66 1.00 6.77 -4.96
C PHE A 66 2.05 7.82 -5.27
N GLY A 67 3.13 7.91 -4.51
CA GLY A 67 4.17 8.91 -4.75
C GLY A 67 5.06 8.61 -5.96
N MET A 68 5.89 9.58 -6.30
CA MET A 68 6.93 9.44 -7.32
C MET A 68 7.94 8.38 -6.88
N ALA A 69 8.34 7.53 -7.83
CA ALA A 69 9.43 6.58 -7.68
C ALA A 69 10.60 7.08 -8.52
N VAL A 70 11.56 7.74 -7.87
CA VAL A 70 12.79 8.17 -8.54
C VAL A 70 13.58 6.93 -8.98
N PRO A 71 14.15 6.90 -10.19
CA PRO A 71 15.03 5.81 -10.62
C PRO A 71 16.12 5.52 -9.59
N ASP A 72 16.46 4.24 -9.43
CA ASP A 72 17.49 3.73 -8.51
C ASP A 72 17.26 4.01 -7.01
N ALA A 73 16.15 4.64 -6.63
CA ALA A 73 15.80 4.81 -5.23
C ALA A 73 15.53 3.45 -4.57
N THR A 74 16.10 3.25 -3.40
CA THR A 74 15.91 2.03 -2.59
C THR A 74 15.21 2.37 -1.28
N LEU A 75 14.47 1.40 -0.73
CA LEU A 75 13.80 1.48 0.56
C LEU A 75 14.41 0.48 1.52
N ALA A 76 14.67 0.94 2.75
CA ALA A 76 15.29 0.12 3.77
C ALA A 76 14.31 -0.93 4.32
N ARG A 77 14.79 -2.17 4.49
CA ARG A 77 13.99 -3.30 5.02
C ARG A 77 13.21 -2.95 6.31
N ASN A 78 13.86 -2.24 7.23
CA ASN A 78 13.30 -1.94 8.54
C ASN A 78 12.16 -0.91 8.45
N ASP A 79 12.26 0.03 7.52
CA ASP A 79 11.22 1.03 7.30
C ASP A 79 10.00 0.40 6.63
N LEU A 80 10.21 -0.53 5.71
CA LEU A 80 9.11 -1.27 5.07
C LEU A 80 8.35 -2.13 6.08
N ALA A 81 9.06 -2.92 6.89
CA ALA A 81 8.45 -3.72 7.95
C ALA A 81 7.62 -2.86 8.89
N ARG A 82 8.20 -1.74 9.37
CA ARG A 82 7.50 -0.80 10.26
C ARG A 82 6.24 -0.22 9.61
N ILE A 83 6.32 0.24 8.37
CA ILE A 83 5.17 0.82 7.66
C ILE A 83 4.04 -0.21 7.50
N ILE A 84 4.37 -1.46 7.18
CA ILE A 84 3.38 -2.53 7.01
C ILE A 84 2.75 -2.89 8.36
N ASP A 85 3.58 -3.13 9.38
CA ASP A 85 3.11 -3.49 10.72
C ASP A 85 2.19 -2.41 11.30
N GLU A 86 2.56 -1.13 11.17
CA GLU A 86 1.74 -0.02 11.66
C GLU A 86 0.49 0.25 10.79
N SER A 87 0.54 -0.03 9.48
CA SER A 87 -0.61 0.19 8.59
C SER A 87 -1.68 -0.88 8.70
N PHE A 88 -1.28 -2.12 9.04
CA PHE A 88 -2.18 -3.27 9.15
C PHE A 88 -2.36 -3.75 10.60
N GLY A 89 -1.65 -3.14 11.55
CA GLY A 89 -1.79 -3.42 12.98
C GLY A 89 -3.22 -3.18 13.46
N GLY A 90 -3.85 -4.21 14.01
CA GLY A 90 -5.25 -4.16 14.45
C GLY A 90 -6.29 -4.24 13.32
N SER A 91 -5.86 -4.41 12.07
CA SER A 91 -6.74 -4.72 10.94
C SER A 91 -7.28 -6.15 11.03
N ARG A 92 -8.39 -6.42 10.34
CA ARG A 92 -8.90 -7.79 10.09
C ARG A 92 -8.04 -8.55 9.07
N ILE A 93 -7.12 -7.85 8.41
CA ILE A 93 -6.22 -8.40 7.40
C ILE A 93 -4.81 -8.41 7.99
N GLY A 94 -4.27 -9.61 8.20
CA GLY A 94 -2.86 -9.79 8.52
C GLY A 94 -2.01 -9.67 7.27
N VAL A 95 -0.85 -9.01 7.36
CA VAL A 95 0.10 -8.91 6.24
C VAL A 95 1.44 -9.50 6.64
N ILE A 96 1.88 -10.51 5.90
CA ILE A 96 3.20 -11.11 6.04
C ILE A 96 4.09 -10.58 4.92
N TRP A 97 5.06 -9.75 5.29
CA TRP A 97 6.09 -9.24 4.37
C TRP A 97 7.38 -10.06 4.52
N GLU A 98 7.69 -10.88 3.52
CA GLU A 98 8.85 -11.78 3.58
C GLU A 98 10.19 -11.16 3.18
N PRO A 99 10.29 -10.23 2.20
CA PRO A 99 11.56 -9.67 1.79
C PRO A 99 12.36 -9.10 2.96
N ARG A 100 13.64 -9.47 3.04
CA ARG A 100 14.53 -9.09 4.14
C ARG A 100 15.68 -8.19 3.69
N GLU A 101 15.72 -7.82 2.43
CA GLU A 101 16.69 -6.95 1.79
C GLU A 101 16.15 -5.52 1.60
N ASN A 102 17.03 -4.59 1.24
CA ASN A 102 16.60 -3.29 0.73
C ASN A 102 16.06 -3.49 -0.69
N LEU A 103 14.93 -2.84 -0.97
CA LEU A 103 14.18 -3.07 -2.20
C LEU A 103 14.14 -1.84 -3.09
N PRO A 104 14.16 -1.99 -4.42
CA PRO A 104 13.87 -0.90 -5.34
C PRO A 104 12.51 -0.27 -5.03
N ARG A 105 12.44 1.05 -5.03
CA ARG A 105 11.21 1.78 -4.71
C ARG A 105 10.05 1.44 -5.66
N MET A 106 10.35 1.19 -6.93
CA MET A 106 9.33 0.82 -7.92
C MET A 106 8.71 -0.55 -7.61
N ASP A 107 9.52 -1.56 -7.31
CA ASP A 107 9.07 -2.89 -6.91
C ASP A 107 8.12 -2.81 -5.70
N VAL A 108 8.51 -2.04 -4.68
CA VAL A 108 7.68 -1.86 -3.48
C VAL A 108 6.39 -1.11 -3.80
N LYS A 109 6.44 -0.10 -4.69
CA LYS A 109 5.25 0.63 -5.13
C LYS A 109 4.23 -0.32 -5.77
N LEU A 110 4.67 -1.20 -6.67
CA LEU A 110 3.82 -2.22 -7.28
C LEU A 110 3.28 -3.19 -6.23
N ALA A 111 4.12 -3.65 -5.30
CA ALA A 111 3.68 -4.53 -4.21
C ALA A 111 2.61 -3.87 -3.33
N PHE A 112 2.76 -2.59 -3.00
CA PHE A 112 1.79 -1.85 -2.18
C PHE A 112 0.48 -1.62 -2.92
N LEU A 113 0.52 -1.34 -4.23
CA LEU A 113 -0.69 -1.25 -5.05
C LEU A 113 -1.41 -2.60 -5.14
N ALA A 114 -0.66 -3.71 -5.26
CA ALA A 114 -1.20 -5.07 -5.22
C ALA A 114 -1.84 -5.39 -3.85
N LEU A 115 -1.17 -5.02 -2.74
CA LEU A 115 -1.74 -5.14 -1.39
C LEU A 115 -3.09 -4.40 -1.29
N MET A 116 -3.21 -3.20 -1.84
CA MET A 116 -4.47 -2.45 -1.85
C MET A 116 -5.57 -3.13 -2.69
N CYS A 117 -5.21 -3.68 -3.86
CA CYS A 117 -6.16 -4.43 -4.69
C CYS A 117 -6.74 -5.62 -3.91
N LEU A 118 -5.88 -6.36 -3.21
CA LEU A 118 -6.24 -7.53 -2.42
C LEU A 118 -7.04 -7.14 -1.17
N GLU A 119 -6.62 -6.11 -0.45
CA GLU A 119 -7.33 -5.54 0.70
C GLU A 119 -8.79 -5.20 0.33
N GLY A 120 -9.01 -4.56 -0.82
CA GLY A 120 -10.35 -4.21 -1.30
C GLY A 120 -11.26 -5.42 -1.57
N ALA A 121 -10.69 -6.58 -1.86
CA ALA A 121 -11.40 -7.84 -2.07
C ALA A 121 -11.66 -8.62 -0.77
N MET A 122 -11.11 -8.21 0.38
CA MET A 122 -11.15 -8.93 1.66
C MET A 122 -11.93 -8.19 2.76
N PRO A 123 -13.19 -7.77 2.55
CA PRO A 123 -13.94 -7.03 3.58
C PRO A 123 -14.22 -7.85 4.85
N TYR A 124 -14.07 -9.18 4.77
CA TYR A 124 -14.28 -10.12 5.88
C TYR A 124 -12.98 -10.48 6.62
N GLY A 125 -11.84 -9.91 6.22
CA GLY A 125 -10.53 -10.25 6.77
C GLY A 125 -9.83 -11.41 6.07
N GLY A 126 -8.68 -11.80 6.61
CA GLY A 126 -7.83 -12.88 6.10
C GLY A 126 -6.35 -12.54 6.21
N GLU A 127 -5.52 -13.15 5.38
CA GLU A 127 -4.08 -12.93 5.36
C GLU A 127 -3.59 -12.62 3.95
N ILE A 128 -2.67 -11.67 3.83
CA ILE A 128 -1.94 -11.38 2.61
C ILE A 128 -0.45 -11.66 2.84
N ARG A 129 0.18 -12.40 1.94
CA ARG A 129 1.61 -12.74 1.98
C ARG A 129 2.30 -12.18 0.75
N ALA A 130 3.28 -11.30 0.97
CA ALA A 130 4.10 -10.70 -0.08
C ALA A 130 5.48 -11.38 -0.10
N MET A 131 5.81 -11.98 -1.23
CA MET A 131 7.02 -12.74 -1.48
C MET A 131 7.78 -12.16 -2.67
N ARG A 132 9.10 -12.24 -2.64
CA ARG A 132 9.96 -11.97 -3.79
C ARG A 132 10.88 -13.17 -3.99
N GLY A 133 10.94 -13.68 -5.22
CA GLY A 133 11.80 -14.79 -5.59
C GLY A 133 12.46 -14.59 -6.95
N PRO A 134 13.15 -15.61 -7.48
CA PRO A 134 13.82 -15.54 -8.79
C PRO A 134 12.86 -15.21 -9.95
N ALA A 135 11.59 -15.57 -9.82
CA ALA A 135 10.55 -15.34 -10.81
C ALA A 135 9.78 -14.02 -10.61
N GLY A 136 10.29 -13.11 -9.77
CA GLY A 136 9.64 -11.83 -9.45
C GLY A 136 8.85 -11.86 -8.15
N TRP A 137 7.94 -10.90 -8.02
CA TRP A 137 7.04 -10.74 -6.90
C TRP A 137 5.82 -11.65 -7.00
N ARG A 138 5.35 -12.10 -5.84
CA ARG A 138 4.06 -12.75 -5.66
C ARG A 138 3.40 -12.20 -4.42
N VAL A 139 2.21 -11.65 -4.57
CA VAL A 139 1.38 -11.15 -3.46
C VAL A 139 0.11 -11.97 -3.44
N VAL A 140 -0.06 -12.78 -2.39
CA VAL A 140 -1.13 -13.78 -2.30
C VAL A 140 -2.04 -13.47 -1.14
N ALA A 141 -3.33 -13.29 -1.41
CA ALA A 141 -4.37 -13.18 -0.40
C ALA A 141 -5.07 -14.53 -0.18
N ARG A 142 -5.36 -14.85 1.09
CA ARG A 142 -6.17 -16.00 1.50
C ARG A 142 -7.26 -15.54 2.46
N ALA A 143 -8.49 -16.00 2.22
CA ALA A 143 -9.64 -15.71 3.06
C ALA A 143 -10.70 -16.79 2.89
N GLU A 144 -11.58 -16.94 3.89
CA GLU A 144 -12.79 -17.77 3.77
C GLU A 144 -13.75 -17.22 2.71
N LYS A 145 -13.79 -15.89 2.55
CA LYS A 145 -14.70 -15.22 1.61
C LYS A 145 -14.07 -13.97 1.02
N PHE A 146 -14.21 -13.83 -0.30
CA PHE A 146 -13.83 -12.62 -1.03
C PHE A 146 -15.05 -11.88 -1.58
N ARG A 147 -14.91 -10.56 -1.76
CA ARG A 147 -15.82 -9.74 -2.56
C ARG A 147 -15.11 -9.33 -3.84
N ILE A 148 -15.26 -10.12 -4.89
CA ILE A 148 -14.54 -9.97 -6.14
C ILE A 148 -15.38 -9.18 -7.14
N ARG A 149 -14.83 -8.07 -7.65
CA ARG A 149 -15.36 -7.34 -8.81
C ARG A 149 -14.57 -7.74 -10.04
N MET A 150 -15.02 -8.77 -10.75
CA MET A 150 -14.27 -9.45 -11.81
C MET A 150 -13.72 -8.49 -12.88
N GLN A 151 -14.47 -7.43 -13.22
CA GLN A 151 -14.06 -6.45 -14.22
C GLN A 151 -12.72 -5.78 -13.88
N LEU A 152 -12.51 -5.42 -12.60
CA LEU A 152 -11.26 -4.79 -12.17
C LEU A 152 -10.06 -5.74 -12.24
N TRP A 153 -10.27 -7.01 -11.87
CA TRP A 153 -9.23 -8.03 -11.89
C TRP A 153 -8.85 -8.43 -13.31
N GLN A 154 -9.84 -8.57 -14.21
CA GLN A 154 -9.60 -8.79 -15.63
C GLN A 154 -8.84 -7.64 -16.27
N ALA A 155 -9.15 -6.40 -15.88
CA ALA A 155 -8.48 -5.22 -16.42
C ALA A 155 -7.00 -5.13 -16.03
N LEU A 156 -6.54 -5.76 -14.94
CA LEU A 156 -5.11 -5.76 -14.58
C LEU A 156 -4.25 -6.42 -15.67
N THR A 157 -4.78 -7.42 -16.36
CA THR A 157 -4.04 -8.21 -17.36
C THR A 157 -4.44 -7.92 -18.80
N ASP A 158 -5.57 -7.25 -19.03
CA ASP A 158 -6.03 -6.86 -20.35
C ASP A 158 -5.79 -5.36 -20.59
N PRO A 159 -4.79 -4.98 -21.42
CA PRO A 159 -4.50 -3.58 -21.74
C PRO A 159 -5.66 -2.86 -22.45
N HIS A 160 -6.58 -3.60 -23.06
CA HIS A 160 -7.71 -3.05 -23.82
C HIS A 160 -8.99 -2.99 -23.00
N ALA A 161 -9.01 -3.52 -21.77
CA ALA A 161 -10.18 -3.45 -20.91
C ALA A 161 -10.47 -2.01 -20.49
N GLU A 162 -11.58 -1.47 -20.97
CA GLU A 162 -12.15 -0.22 -20.48
C GLU A 162 -12.98 -0.50 -19.23
N VAL A 163 -12.43 -0.14 -18.07
CA VAL A 163 -13.16 -0.20 -16.80
C VAL A 163 -13.25 1.20 -16.22
N PRO A 164 -14.47 1.73 -15.98
CA PRO A 164 -14.63 3.02 -15.33
C PRO A 164 -14.12 2.93 -13.90
N LEU A 165 -12.96 3.54 -13.64
CA LEU A 165 -12.37 3.58 -12.32
C LEU A 165 -13.01 4.68 -11.47
N THR A 166 -13.39 4.34 -10.24
CA THR A 166 -13.73 5.32 -9.21
C THR A 166 -12.48 5.69 -8.40
N PRO A 167 -12.52 6.70 -7.53
CA PRO A 167 -11.42 6.97 -6.60
C PRO A 167 -11.05 5.76 -5.72
N ALA A 168 -12.02 4.90 -5.39
CA ALA A 168 -11.77 3.68 -4.64
C ALA A 168 -11.05 2.60 -5.46
N ASP A 169 -10.98 2.74 -6.80
CA ASP A 169 -10.39 1.76 -7.71
C ASP A 169 -9.06 2.23 -8.30
N VAL A 170 -8.62 3.45 -7.98
CA VAL A 170 -7.42 4.08 -8.59
C VAL A 170 -6.17 3.21 -8.50
N HIS A 171 -6.04 2.41 -7.44
CA HIS A 171 -4.92 1.50 -7.24
C HIS A 171 -4.89 0.34 -8.25
N PHE A 172 -6.04 -0.11 -8.77
CA PHE A 172 -6.09 -1.06 -9.89
C PHE A 172 -5.55 -0.42 -11.17
N GLY A 173 -5.96 0.82 -11.46
CA GLY A 173 -5.48 1.56 -12.64
C GLY A 173 -3.97 1.79 -12.62
N LEU A 174 -3.45 2.29 -11.48
CA LEU A 174 -2.02 2.53 -11.31
C LEU A 174 -1.20 1.23 -11.33
N LEU A 175 -1.70 0.14 -10.74
CA LEU A 175 -1.03 -1.16 -10.78
C LEU A 175 -0.92 -1.67 -12.21
N ARG A 176 -2.01 -1.61 -12.98
CA ARG A 176 -2.05 -2.00 -14.39
C ARG A 176 -1.02 -1.22 -15.20
N GLU A 177 -1.08 0.10 -15.11
CA GLU A 177 -0.25 0.98 -15.94
C GLU A 177 1.24 0.80 -15.65
N LEU A 178 1.63 0.87 -14.37
CA LEU A 178 3.02 0.73 -13.96
C LEU A 178 3.52 -0.72 -14.12
N GLY A 179 2.64 -1.71 -13.88
CA GLY A 179 2.96 -3.13 -14.01
C GLY A 179 3.14 -3.59 -15.46
N SER A 180 2.46 -2.96 -16.42
CA SER A 180 2.61 -3.28 -17.86
C SER A 180 4.03 -3.02 -18.39
N ALA A 181 4.69 -2.00 -17.85
CA ALA A 181 6.07 -1.64 -18.17
C ALA A 181 7.11 -2.43 -17.34
N HIS A 182 6.68 -3.09 -16.27
CA HIS A 182 7.55 -3.86 -15.38
C HIS A 182 7.83 -5.27 -15.92
N ARG A 183 8.90 -5.91 -15.41
CA ARG A 183 9.26 -7.28 -15.77
C ARG A 183 9.58 -8.09 -14.50
N PRO A 184 8.99 -9.29 -14.33
CA PRO A 184 8.02 -9.95 -15.20
C PRO A 184 6.67 -9.21 -15.39
N ALA A 185 5.90 -9.64 -16.39
CA ALA A 185 4.63 -8.96 -16.71
C ALA A 185 3.61 -9.18 -15.58
N LEU A 186 2.83 -8.14 -15.30
CA LEU A 186 1.74 -8.21 -14.33
C LEU A 186 0.74 -9.31 -14.72
N ALA A 187 0.45 -10.19 -13.74
CA ALA A 187 -0.56 -11.23 -13.86
C ALA A 187 -1.39 -11.30 -12.57
N ALA A 188 -2.66 -11.65 -12.70
CA ALA A 188 -3.55 -11.91 -11.57
C ALA A 188 -4.29 -13.23 -11.78
N GLU A 189 -4.41 -14.02 -10.71
CA GLU A 189 -5.05 -15.33 -10.72
C GLU A 189 -6.00 -15.44 -9.53
N ILE A 190 -7.21 -15.93 -9.80
CA ILE A 190 -8.26 -16.09 -8.79
C ILE A 190 -8.59 -17.58 -8.72
N THR A 191 -8.49 -18.15 -7.53
CA THR A 191 -8.79 -19.56 -7.25
C THR A 191 -9.80 -19.67 -6.11
N GLU A 192 -10.23 -20.88 -5.80
CA GLU A 192 -11.05 -21.13 -4.62
C GLU A 192 -10.23 -20.84 -3.35
N GLY A 193 -10.58 -19.77 -2.64
CA GLY A 193 -9.95 -19.39 -1.37
C GLY A 193 -8.67 -18.55 -1.48
N ALA A 194 -8.20 -18.20 -2.68
CA ALA A 194 -7.03 -17.33 -2.84
C ALA A 194 -7.08 -16.42 -4.08
N ILE A 195 -6.45 -15.26 -3.97
CA ILE A 195 -6.15 -14.35 -5.08
C ILE A 195 -4.65 -14.09 -5.09
N GLU A 196 -4.00 -14.26 -6.24
CA GLU A 196 -2.57 -14.05 -6.42
C GLU A 196 -2.30 -12.97 -7.47
N VAL A 197 -1.39 -12.05 -7.17
CA VAL A 197 -0.85 -11.05 -8.09
C VAL A 197 0.65 -11.29 -8.25
N ARG A 198 1.13 -11.36 -9.50
CA ARG A 198 2.54 -11.57 -9.86
C ARG A 198 3.03 -10.45 -10.76
N PHE A 199 4.28 -10.02 -10.59
CA PHE A 199 4.97 -9.05 -11.44
C PHE A 199 6.48 -9.05 -11.19
#